data_AF-A0A392R086-F1
#
_entry.id   AF-A0A392R086-F1
#
_cell.length_a   1.000
_cell.length_b   1.000
_cell.length_c   1.000
_cell.angle_alpha   90.00
_cell.angle_beta   90.00
_cell.angle_gamma   90.00
#
_symmetry.space_group_name_H-M   'P 1'
#
loop_
_entity.id
_entity.type
_entity.pdbx_description
1 polymer ?
#
loop_
_entity_poly.entity_id
_entity_poly.type
_entity_poly.pdbx_seq_one_letter_code
_entity_poly.pdbx_strand_id
1 'polypeptide(L)' 'MAQTGILVSINGEVAGVLAISDPLKPGAQEVISILKSMKIRSIMVTGDNWGTANSIAREVGIEDVIAEAKP' A
#
# COMPACT_ATOMS: atom_id res chain seq x y z
N MET A 1 2.42 4.17 6.32
CA MET A 1 1.32 3.26 6.76
C MET A 1 0.00 3.66 6.11
N ALA A 2 -0.36 2.99 5.02
CA ALA A 2 -1.71 3.05 4.49
C ALA A 2 -2.68 2.28 5.42
N GLN A 3 -3.86 2.85 5.65
CA GLN A 3 -4.89 2.26 6.49
C GLN A 3 -6.23 2.38 5.79
N THR A 4 -6.99 1.29 5.75
CA THR A 4 -8.36 1.26 5.26
C THR A 4 -9.29 1.46 6.45
N GLY A 5 -10.00 2.59 6.46
CA GLY A 5 -11.02 2.89 7.46
C GLY A 5 -12.38 2.30 7.07
N ILE A 6 -12.98 1.53 7.97
CA ILE A 6 -14.32 0.98 7.84
C ILE A 6 -15.23 1.68 8.85
N LEU A 7 -16.24 2.40 8.35
CA LEU A 7 -17.27 3.00 9.21
C LEU A 7 -18.20 1.91 9.74
N VAL A 8 -18.45 1.94 11.05
CA VAL A 8 -19.35 0.99 11.72
C VAL A 8 -20.57 1.76 12.24
N SER A 9 -21.77 1.25 11.95
CA SER A 9 -23.03 1.79 12.48
C SER A 9 -23.77 0.74 13.31
N ILE A 10 -24.40 1.17 14.40
CA ILE A 10 -25.30 0.35 15.22
C ILE A 10 -26.65 1.06 15.24
N ASN A 11 -27.72 0.33 14.89
CA ASN A 11 -29.09 0.88 14.79
C ASN A 11 -29.22 2.11 13.87
N GLY A 12 -28.41 2.20 12.82
CA GLY A 12 -28.43 3.32 11.87
C GLY A 12 -27.64 4.55 12.29
N GLU A 13 -27.02 4.55 13.49
CA GLU A 13 -26.14 5.62 13.95
C GLU A 13 -24.67 5.20 13.84
N VAL A 14 -23.79 6.12 13.42
CA VAL A 14 -22.34 5.86 13.34
C VAL A 14 -21.80 5.61 14.75
N ALA A 15 -21.32 4.41 14.99
CA ALA A 15 -20.78 3.97 16.27
C ALA A 15 -19.25 4.12 16.34
N GLY A 16 -18.56 4.16 15.18
CA GLY A 16 -17.11 4.38 15.15
C GLY A 16 -16.44 4.00 13.83
N VAL A 17 -15.11 3.85 13.87
CA VAL A 17 -14.25 3.43 12.76
C VAL A 17 -13.38 2.24 13.19
N LEU A 18 -13.25 1.26 12.30
CA LEU A 18 -12.23 0.21 12.37
C LEU A 18 -11.16 0.50 11.33
N ALA A 19 -9.90 0.62 11.75
CA ALA A 19 -8.77 0.78 10.83
C ALA A 19 -8.08 -0.57 10.61
N ILE A 20 -7.97 -0.99 9.36
CA ILE A 20 -7.21 -2.17 8.95
C ILE A 20 -5.97 -1.72 8.19
N SER A 21 -4.82 -2.27 8.53
CA SER A 21 -3.57 -2.05 7.80
C SER A 21 -2.99 -3.38 7.34
N ASP A 22 -2.48 -3.43 6.12
CA ASP A 22 -1.57 -4.48 5.66
C ASP A 22 -0.13 -3.94 5.72
N PRO A 23 0.64 -4.26 6.77
CA PRO A 23 1.98 -3.72 6.93
C PRO A 23 2.93 -4.33 5.90
N LEU A 24 3.83 -3.50 5.38
CA LEU A 24 4.94 -3.97 4.57
C LEU A 24 5.77 -5.01 5.33
N LYS A 25 6.27 -6.00 4.58
CA LYS A 25 7.20 -6.98 5.15
C LYS A 25 8.44 -6.26 5.72
N PRO A 26 8.92 -6.66 6.90
CA PRO A 26 10.22 -6.19 7.40
C PRO A 26 11.30 -6.39 6.33
N GLY A 27 12.08 -5.36 6.06
CA GLY A 27 13.15 -5.38 5.05
C GLY A 27 12.70 -5.13 3.60
N ALA A 28 11.41 -4.89 3.32
CA ALA A 28 10.96 -4.61 1.95
C ALA A 28 11.73 -3.45 1.29
N GLN A 29 11.94 -2.36 2.03
CA GLN A 29 12.73 -1.21 1.55
C GLN A 29 14.19 -1.59 1.25
N GLU A 30 14.81 -2.42 2.08
CA GLU A 30 16.20 -2.88 1.89
C GLU A 30 16.33 -3.75 0.65
N VAL A 31 15.37 -4.66 0.43
CA VAL A 31 15.32 -5.49 -0.79
C VAL A 31 15.18 -4.62 -2.04
N ILE A 32 14.27 -3.65 -2.06
CA ILE A 32 14.13 -2.72 -3.20
C ILE A 32 15.41 -1.92 -3.43
N SER A 33 16.07 -1.46 -2.36
CA SER A 33 17.36 -0.76 -2.46
C SER A 33 18.45 -1.63 -3.09
N ILE A 34 18.57 -2.90 -2.67
CA ILE A 34 19.51 -3.86 -3.25
C ILE A 34 19.22 -4.07 -4.73
N LEU A 35 17.95 -4.31 -5.11
CA LEU A 35 17.56 -4.47 -6.52
C LEU A 35 17.91 -3.22 -7.34
N LYS A 36 17.66 -2.03 -6.80
CA LYS A 36 18.05 -0.76 -7.45
C LYS A 36 19.57 -0.65 -7.64
N SER A 37 20.37 -1.04 -6.64
CA SER A 37 21.84 -1.06 -6.73
C SER A 37 22.36 -2.02 -7.81
N MET A 38 21.62 -3.10 -8.07
CA MET A 38 21.89 -4.07 -9.14
C MET A 38 21.39 -3.59 -10.51
N LYS A 39 20.86 -2.38 -10.60
CA LYS A 39 20.21 -1.81 -11.80
C LYS A 39 18.98 -2.61 -12.27
N ILE A 40 18.32 -3.30 -11.34
CA ILE A 40 17.05 -3.99 -11.59
C ILE A 40 15.91 -3.00 -11.34
N ARG A 41 15.04 -2.85 -12.34
CA ARG A 41 13.85 -2.00 -12.25
C ARG A 41 12.75 -2.75 -11.51
N SER A 42 12.20 -2.15 -10.47
CA SER A 42 11.05 -2.67 -9.72
C SER A 42 9.80 -1.84 -10.04
N ILE A 43 8.67 -2.53 -10.29
CA ILE A 43 7.37 -1.94 -10.56
C ILE A 43 6.38 -2.50 -9.54
N MET A 44 5.58 -1.65 -8.92
CA MET A 44 4.49 -2.06 -8.03
C MET A 44 3.21 -2.25 -8.85
N VAL A 45 2.58 -3.41 -8.71
CA VAL A 45 1.26 -3.69 -9.31
C VAL A 45 0.32 -4.11 -8.19
N THR A 46 -0.81 -3.42 -8.05
CA THR A 46 -1.83 -3.72 -7.03
C THR A 46 -3.23 -3.42 -7.54
N GLY A 47 -4.23 -4.11 -6.99
CA GLY A 47 -5.65 -3.80 -7.17
C GLY A 47 -6.14 -2.66 -6.28
N ASP A 48 -5.31 -2.17 -5.35
CA ASP A 48 -5.65 -1.05 -4.48
C ASP A 48 -5.80 0.27 -5.25
N ASN A 49 -6.46 1.24 -4.62
CA ASN A 49 -6.56 2.59 -5.15
C ASN A 49 -5.19 3.30 -5.19
N TRP A 50 -5.11 4.36 -5.98
CA TRP A 50 -3.90 5.16 -6.16
C TRP A 50 -3.33 5.76 -4.88
N GLY A 51 -4.17 6.16 -3.93
CA GLY A 51 -3.71 6.77 -2.68
C GLY A 51 -2.89 5.78 -1.85
N THR A 52 -3.43 4.58 -1.66
CA THR A 52 -2.76 3.48 -0.96
C THR A 52 -1.50 3.05 -1.70
N ALA A 53 -1.60 2.78 -3.01
CA ALA A 53 -0.48 2.30 -3.82
C ALA A 53 0.71 3.27 -3.80
N ASN A 54 0.46 4.57 -4.01
CA ASN A 54 1.51 5.59 -3.98
C ASN A 54 2.14 5.77 -2.60
N SER A 55 1.36 5.64 -1.52
CA SER A 55 1.89 5.71 -0.17
C SER A 55 2.85 4.54 0.10
N ILE A 56 2.48 3.33 -0.28
CA ILE A 56 3.30 2.13 -0.08
C ILE A 56 4.54 2.20 -0.96
N ALA A 57 4.41 2.57 -2.25
CA ALA A 57 5.53 2.67 -3.18
C ALA A 57 6.59 3.67 -2.70
N ARG A 58 6.17 4.83 -2.17
CA ARG A 58 7.08 5.81 -1.56
C ARG A 58 7.79 5.27 -0.33
N GLU A 59 7.11 4.48 0.49
CA GLU A 59 7.69 3.88 1.70
C GLU A 59 8.81 2.89 1.37
N VAL A 60 8.69 2.13 0.27
CA VAL A 60 9.71 1.16 -0.18
C VAL A 60 10.69 1.68 -1.23
N GLY A 61 10.46 2.85 -1.81
CA GLY A 61 11.33 3.45 -2.84
C GLY A 61 11.11 2.94 -4.27
N ILE A 62 9.88 2.52 -4.59
CA ILE A 62 9.48 2.14 -5.96
C ILE A 62 8.92 3.38 -6.68
N GLU A 63 9.41 3.64 -7.89
CA GLU A 63 9.03 4.82 -8.69
C GLU A 63 7.86 4.53 -9.64
N ASP A 64 7.77 3.30 -10.17
CA ASP A 64 6.72 2.91 -11.11
C ASP A 64 5.60 2.16 -10.39
N VAL A 65 4.37 2.68 -10.49
CA VAL A 65 3.18 2.13 -9.83
C VAL A 65 2.05 1.95 -10.82
N ILE A 66 1.43 0.78 -10.78
CA ILE A 66 0.18 0.44 -11.47
C ILE A 66 -0.84 0.09 -10.38
N ALA A 67 -1.78 1.00 -10.13
CA ALA A 67 -2.88 0.84 -9.18
C ALA A 67 -4.19 0.51 -9.92
N GLU A 68 -5.19 0.03 -9.18
CA GLU A 68 -6.50 -0.40 -9.71
C GLU A 68 -6.38 -1.42 -10.85
N ALA A 69 -5.32 -2.25 -10.81
CA ALA A 69 -5.03 -3.23 -11.83
C ALA A 69 -6.14 -4.30 -11.89
N LYS A 70 -6.64 -4.57 -13.09
CA LYS A 70 -7.62 -5.64 -13.35
C LYS A 70 -6.89 -6.97 -13.61
N PRO A 71 -7.49 -8.12 -13.23
CA PRO A 71 -6.96 -9.45 -13.54
C PRO A 71 -6.79 -9.72 -15.04
#